data_AF-A0A6B3GXI0-F1
#
_entry.id   AF-A0A6B3GXI0-F1
#
_cell.length_a   1.000
_cell.length_b   1.000
_cell.length_c   1.000
_cell.angle_alpha   90.00
_cell.angle_beta   90.00
_cell.angle_gamma   90.00
#
_symmetry.space_group_name_H-M   'P 1'
#
loop_
_entity.id
_entity.type
_entity.pdbx_description
1 polymer ?
#
loop_
_entity_poly.entity_id
_entity_poly.type
_entity_poly.pdbx_seq_one_letter_code
_entity_poly.pdbx_strand_id
1 'polypeptide(L)' 'SRREVAAGLGWLGRWSEALVAYRQVAEARTRTLGPDHPQTLAARDDEAHCLERLAQA' A
#
# COMPACT_ATOMS: atom_id res chain seq x y z
N SER A 1 -4.83 10.95 4.39
CA SER A 1 -4.86 9.58 4.95
C SER A 1 -3.51 8.91 4.68
N ARG A 2 -3.07 7.92 5.47
CA ARG A 2 -1.80 7.20 5.24
C ARG A 2 -1.71 6.60 3.84
N ARG A 3 -2.85 6.16 3.28
CA ARG A 3 -2.95 5.69 1.89
C ARG A 3 -2.62 6.78 0.87
N GLU A 4 -3.16 7.99 1.04
CA GLU A 4 -2.90 9.14 0.15
C GLU A 4 -1.42 9.56 0.18
N VAL A 5 -0.79 9.49 1.35
CA VAL A 5 0.66 9.75 1.48
C VAL A 5 1.47 8.71 0.71
N ALA A 6 1.08 7.42 0.82
CA ALA A 6 1.72 6.35 0.07
C ALA A 6 1.57 6.54 -1.45
N ALA A 7 0.38 6.95 -1.92
CA ALA A 7 0.15 7.29 -3.33
C ALA A 7 1.06 8.43 -3.79
N GLY A 8 1.16 9.50 -3.02
CA GLY A 8 2.05 10.63 -3.32
C GLY A 8 3.53 10.23 -3.38
N LEU A 9 3.99 9.35 -2.49
CA LEU A 9 5.35 8.81 -2.52
C LEU A 9 5.61 8.01 -3.81
N GLY A 10 4.63 7.20 -4.25
CA GLY A 10 4.71 6.48 -5.52
C GLY A 10 4.85 7.42 -6.72
N TRP A 11 4.07 8.50 -6.77
CA TRP A 11 4.18 9.49 -7.86
C TRP A 11 5.53 10.22 -7.90
N LEU A 12 6.21 10.33 -6.76
CA LEU A 12 7.58 10.86 -6.67
C LEU A 12 8.66 9.82 -6.98
N GLY A 13 8.28 8.60 -7.39
CA GLY A 13 9.20 7.49 -7.63
C GLY A 13 9.76 6.83 -6.36
N ARG A 14 9.29 7.25 -5.17
CA ARG A 14 9.74 6.75 -3.86
C ARG A 14 8.99 5.49 -3.47
N TRP A 15 9.04 4.47 -4.34
CA TRP A 15 8.25 3.23 -4.22
C TRP A 15 8.56 2.43 -2.95
N SER A 16 9.81 2.47 -2.45
CA SER A 16 10.19 1.80 -1.20
C SER A 16 9.47 2.37 0.02
N GLU A 17 9.31 3.69 0.07
CA GLU A 17 8.61 4.37 1.16
C GLU A 17 7.09 4.23 1.02
N ALA A 18 6.59 4.27 -0.22
CA ALA A 18 5.18 3.97 -0.51
C ALA A 18 4.80 2.57 -0.03
N LEU A 19 5.66 1.56 -0.29
CA LEU A 19 5.44 0.17 0.12
C LEU A 19 5.28 0.04 1.64
N VAL A 20 6.15 0.68 2.43
CA VAL A 20 6.06 0.65 3.90
C VAL A 20 4.73 1.25 4.37
N ALA A 21 4.31 2.36 3.77
CA ALA A 21 3.06 3.01 4.12
C ALA A 21 1.82 2.16 3.74
N TYR A 22 1.82 1.52 2.56
CA TYR A 22 0.73 0.62 2.15
C TYR A 22 0.63 -0.63 3.02
N ARG A 23 1.78 -1.23 3.41
CA ARG A 23 1.81 -2.34 4.38
C ARG A 23 1.13 -1.99 5.70
N GLN A 24 1.45 -0.82 6.25
CA GLN A 24 0.82 -0.36 7.50
C GLN A 24 -0.69 -0.13 7.33
N VAL A 25 -1.14 0.31 6.14
CA VAL A 25 -2.57 0.45 5.84
C VAL A 25 -3.25 -0.91 5.73
N ALA A 26 -2.64 -1.87 5.01
CA ALA A 26 -3.14 -3.22 4.86
C ALA A 26 -3.24 -3.95 6.21
N GLU A 27 -2.23 -3.82 7.07
CA GLU A 27 -2.23 -4.42 8.41
C GLU A 27 -3.30 -3.79 9.31
N ALA A 28 -3.39 -2.46 9.32
CA ALA A 28 -4.41 -1.76 10.12
C ALA A 28 -5.83 -2.14 9.67
N ARG A 29 -6.07 -2.20 8.35
CA ARG A 29 -7.37 -2.61 7.81
C ARG A 29 -7.66 -4.08 8.03
N THR A 30 -6.66 -4.95 7.96
CA THR A 30 -6.81 -6.37 8.31
C THR A 30 -7.26 -6.53 9.75
N ARG A 31 -6.64 -5.80 10.70
CA ARG A 31 -7.02 -5.88 12.12
C ARG A 31 -8.40 -5.30 12.42
N THR A 32 -8.79 -4.21 11.76
CA THR A 32 -10.05 -3.50 12.06
C THR A 32 -11.24 -4.02 11.27
N LEU A 33 -11.05 -4.38 10.00
CA LEU A 33 -12.12 -4.70 9.05
C LEU A 33 -12.12 -6.19 8.65
N GLY A 34 -11.02 -6.90 8.91
CA GLY A 34 -10.83 -8.28 8.47
C GLY A 34 -10.06 -8.39 7.15
N PRO A 35 -9.56 -9.60 6.84
CA PRO A 35 -8.70 -9.85 5.69
C PRO A 35 -9.42 -9.75 4.33
N ASP A 36 -10.73 -10.04 4.28
CA ASP A 36 -11.52 -10.10 3.03
C ASP A 36 -12.29 -8.80 2.75
N HIS A 37 -12.18 -7.83 3.65
CA HIS A 37 -12.89 -6.56 3.47
C HIS A 37 -12.36 -5.82 2.23
N PRO A 38 -13.21 -5.22 1.38
CA PRO A 38 -12.79 -4.56 0.14
C PRO A 38 -11.67 -3.52 0.31
N GLN A 39 -11.69 -2.78 1.42
CA GLN A 39 -10.61 -1.81 1.72
C GLN A 39 -9.28 -2.47 2.08
N THR A 40 -9.30 -3.65 2.69
CA THR A 40 -8.09 -4.43 3.00
C THR A 40 -7.49 -4.98 1.71
N LEU A 41 -8.33 -5.54 0.83
CA LEU A 41 -7.92 -6.02 -0.49
C LEU A 41 -7.31 -4.89 -1.32
N ALA A 42 -7.98 -3.73 -1.39
CA ALA A 42 -7.44 -2.57 -2.10
C ALA A 42 -6.07 -2.11 -1.56
N ALA A 43 -5.82 -2.22 -0.25
CA ALA A 43 -4.51 -1.89 0.32
C ALA A 43 -3.42 -2.90 -0.03
N ARG A 44 -3.78 -4.18 -0.18
CA ARG A 44 -2.86 -5.23 -0.64
C ARG A 44 -2.56 -5.12 -2.13
N ASP A 45 -3.54 -4.72 -2.94
CA ASP A 45 -3.33 -4.43 -4.35
C ASP A 45 -2.37 -3.25 -4.53
N ASP A 46 -2.55 -2.18 -3.72
CA ASP A 46 -1.62 -1.05 -3.71
C ASP A 46 -0.19 -1.47 -3.28
N GLU A 47 -0.07 -2.40 -2.31
CA GLU A 47 1.21 -2.99 -1.89
C GLU A 47 1.86 -3.79 -3.03
N ALA A 48 1.11 -4.65 -3.70
CA ALA A 48 1.56 -5.45 -4.82
C ALA A 48 2.05 -4.56 -5.97
N HIS A 49 1.33 -3.48 -6.27
CA HIS A 49 1.75 -2.52 -7.27
C HIS A 49 3.11 -1.89 -6.91
N CYS A 50 3.34 -1.53 -5.64
CA CYS A 50 4.65 -1.00 -5.23
C CYS A 50 5.78 -2.02 -5.41
N LEU A 51 5.53 -3.30 -5.13
CA LEU A 51 6.52 -4.37 -5.35
C LEU A 51 6.86 -4.54 -6.83
N GLU A 52 5.87 -4.50 -7.72
CA GLU A 52 6.10 -4.54 -9.17
C GLU A 52 6.97 -3.38 -9.63
N ARG A 53 6.68 -2.16 -9.15
CA ARG A 53 7.47 -0.97 -9.50
C ARG A 53 8.91 -1.04 -9.00
N LEU A 54 9.14 -1.64 -7.84
CA LEU A 54 10.48 -1.86 -7.29
C LEU A 54 11.24 -2.96 -8.03
N ALA A 55 10.54 -3.98 -8.56
CA ALA A 55 11.18 -5.03 -9.36
C ALA A 55 11.58 -4.55 -10.77
N GLN A 56 10.95 -3.46 -11.25
CA GLN A 56 11.20 -2.86 -12.56
C GLN A 56 12.26 -1.73 -12.54
N ALA A 57 12.74 -1.33 -11.36
CA ALA A 57 13.72 -0.28 -11.15
C ALA A 57 15.13 -0.85 -10.97
#